data_AF-A0AAP0EGS5-F1
#
_entry.id   AF-A0AAP0EGS5-F1
#
_cell.length_a   1.000
_cell.length_b   1.000
_cell.length_c   1.000
_cell.angle_alpha   90.00
_cell.angle_beta   90.00
_cell.angle_gamma   90.00
#
_symmetry.space_group_name_H-M   'P 1'
#
loop_
_entity.id
_entity.type
_entity.pdbx_description
1 polymer ?
#
loop_
_entity_poly.entity_id
_entity_poly.type
_entity_poly.pdbx_seq_one_letter_code
_entity_poly.pdbx_strand_id
1 'polypeptide(L)'
;MKEKLGDNCLMKAQPHIDSRVNALRTKYFALAEMRGPKCSGFGWNDVNKSITCDDDVWDNWVKSHPTATGLRNKSFPYYDELDYMYGKDRATGRGAENPADAIENITLNEQEH
;
A
#
# COMPACT_ATOMS: atom_id res chain seq x y z
N MET A 1 41.70 7.11 34.59
CA MET A 1 40.29 6.71 34.47
C MET A 1 39.75 7.30 33.18
N LYS A 2 39.32 6.47 32.23
CA LYS A 2 38.69 6.93 30.98
C LYS A 2 37.26 6.43 31.00
N GLU A 3 36.35 7.28 31.48
CA GLU A 3 34.91 7.09 31.29
C GLU A 3 34.64 7.14 29.78
N LYS A 4 34.28 6.00 29.21
CA LYS A 4 33.65 5.93 27.89
C LYS A 4 32.16 6.08 28.11
N LEU A 5 31.66 7.26 27.80
CA LEU A 5 30.24 7.52 27.64
C LEU A 5 29.71 6.56 26.56
N GLY A 6 28.85 5.62 26.96
CA GLY A 6 28.21 4.71 26.03
C GLY A 6 27.14 5.46 25.25
N ASP A 7 27.41 5.76 23.99
CA ASP A 7 26.44 6.21 22.98
C ASP A 7 25.41 5.10 22.63
N ASN A 8 24.76 4.53 23.65
CA ASN A 8 23.66 3.58 23.50
C ASN A 8 22.33 4.28 23.62
N CYS A 9 22.13 5.35 22.85
CA CYS A 9 20.80 5.88 22.62
C CYS A 9 20.65 6.40 21.19
N LEU A 10 21.08 5.61 20.20
CA LEU A 10 20.28 5.53 18.99
C LEU A 10 18.99 4.81 19.39
N MET A 11 18.02 5.57 19.89
CA MET A 11 16.63 5.21 19.69
C MET A 11 16.47 5.05 18.17
N LYS A 12 16.70 3.82 17.67
CA LYS A 12 16.27 3.38 16.35
C LYS A 12 14.75 3.23 16.42
N ALA A 13 14.08 4.33 16.73
CA ALA A 13 12.77 4.55 16.25
C ALA A 13 12.93 4.77 14.74
N GLN A 14 12.55 3.86 13.85
CA GLN A 14 11.76 2.67 14.08
C GLN A 14 11.64 1.99 12.69
N PRO A 15 12.34 0.88 12.37
CA PRO A 15 12.27 0.24 11.04
C PRO A 15 10.84 -0.08 10.58
N HIS A 16 9.91 -0.16 11.54
CA HIS A 16 8.49 -0.34 11.27
C HIS A 16 7.77 0.94 10.73
N ILE A 17 8.29 2.17 10.87
CA ILE A 17 7.63 3.38 10.32
C ILE A 17 7.86 3.40 8.82
N ASP A 18 9.12 3.32 8.38
CA ASP A 18 9.46 3.26 6.95
C ASP A 18 8.80 2.07 6.27
N SER A 19 8.78 0.90 6.93
CA SER A 19 8.07 -0.28 6.44
C SER A 19 6.56 -0.03 6.27
N ARG A 20 5.91 0.62 7.25
CA ARG A 20 4.47 0.96 7.17
C ARG A 20 4.19 2.00 6.09
N VAL A 21 5.02 3.03 5.97
CA VAL A 21 4.89 4.06 4.91
C VAL A 21 5.07 3.44 3.54
N ASN A 22 6.09 2.60 3.35
CA ASN A 22 6.30 1.90 2.09
C ASN A 22 5.14 0.96 1.75
N ALA A 23 4.63 0.22 2.73
CA ALA A 23 3.49 -0.65 2.51
C ALA A 23 2.19 0.12 2.14
N LEU A 24 1.95 1.28 2.76
CA LEU A 24 0.84 2.17 2.36
C LEU A 24 1.04 2.71 0.95
N ARG A 25 2.27 3.14 0.62
CA ARG A 25 2.64 3.63 -0.71
C ARG A 25 2.44 2.56 -1.78
N THR A 26 2.87 1.33 -1.53
CA THR A 26 2.67 0.18 -2.44
C THR A 26 1.19 -0.11 -2.67
N LYS A 27 0.38 -0.15 -1.60
CA LYS A 27 -1.07 -0.34 -1.71
C LYS A 27 -1.73 0.78 -2.52
N TYR A 28 -1.36 2.03 -2.25
CA TYR A 28 -1.84 3.17 -3.02
C TYR A 28 -1.54 3.02 -4.52
N PHE A 29 -0.30 2.71 -4.90
CA PHE A 29 0.05 2.55 -6.33
C PHE A 29 -0.71 1.42 -7.01
N ALA A 30 -0.90 0.28 -6.33
CA ALA A 30 -1.71 -0.81 -6.85
C ALA A 30 -3.18 -0.40 -7.08
N LEU A 31 -3.80 0.28 -6.11
CA LEU A 31 -5.17 0.80 -6.24
C LEU A 31 -5.26 1.84 -7.35
N ALA A 32 -4.28 2.74 -7.42
CA ALA A 32 -4.21 3.78 -8.43
C ALA A 32 -4.09 3.15 -9.83
N GLU A 33 -3.26 2.13 -10.00
CA GLU A 33 -3.13 1.36 -11.24
C GLU A 33 -4.45 0.73 -11.67
N MET A 34 -5.14 0.03 -10.76
CA MET A 34 -6.46 -0.55 -11.02
C MET A 34 -7.50 0.50 -11.43
N ARG A 35 -7.45 1.71 -10.86
CA ARG A 35 -8.31 2.85 -11.25
C ARG A 35 -7.85 3.56 -12.53
N GLY A 36 -6.71 3.15 -13.10
CA GLY A 36 -6.12 3.77 -14.26
C GLY A 36 -6.90 3.48 -15.55
N PRO A 37 -6.72 4.31 -16.59
CA PRO A 37 -7.46 4.18 -17.85
C PRO A 37 -7.18 2.87 -18.61
N LYS A 38 -6.12 2.14 -18.23
CA LYS A 38 -5.72 0.87 -18.86
C LYS A 38 -6.38 -0.36 -18.22
N CYS A 39 -6.98 -0.20 -17.05
CA CYS A 39 -7.58 -1.30 -16.29
C CYS A 39 -9.10 -1.25 -16.43
N SER A 40 -9.61 -1.66 -17.59
CA SER A 40 -11.05 -1.76 -17.82
C SER A 40 -11.69 -2.83 -16.91
N GLY A 41 -12.93 -2.61 -16.48
CA GLY A 41 -13.66 -3.50 -15.57
C GLY A 41 -13.40 -3.25 -14.08
N PHE A 42 -12.49 -2.34 -13.74
CA PHE A 42 -12.31 -1.86 -12.39
C PHE A 42 -13.11 -0.57 -12.14
N GLY A 43 -13.92 -0.60 -11.10
CA GLY A 43 -14.66 0.54 -10.56
C GLY A 43 -14.13 0.96 -9.20
N TRP A 44 -14.63 2.11 -8.73
CA TRP A 44 -14.33 2.67 -7.42
C TRP A 44 -15.62 2.93 -6.64
N ASN A 45 -15.70 2.39 -5.44
CA ASN A 45 -16.74 2.73 -4.48
C ASN A 45 -16.22 3.87 -3.59
N ASP A 46 -16.75 5.09 -3.81
CA ASP A 46 -16.30 6.26 -3.05
C ASP A 46 -16.74 6.24 -1.58
N VAL A 47 -17.86 5.59 -1.26
CA VAL A 47 -18.37 5.49 0.12
C VAL A 47 -17.47 4.59 0.96
N ASN A 48 -17.13 3.41 0.44
CA ASN A 48 -16.27 2.45 1.13
C ASN A 48 -14.78 2.67 0.87
N LYS A 49 -14.45 3.60 -0.03
CA LYS A 49 -13.10 3.87 -0.55
C LYS A 49 -12.40 2.56 -0.96
N SER A 50 -13.04 1.78 -1.84
CA SER A 50 -12.57 0.43 -2.21
C SER A 50 -12.73 0.15 -3.70
N ILE A 51 -11.91 -0.77 -4.22
CA ILE A 51 -12.03 -1.28 -5.59
C ILE A 51 -13.19 -2.25 -5.72
N THR A 52 -13.98 -2.08 -6.78
CA THR A 52 -15.09 -2.95 -7.16
C THR A 52 -14.86 -3.48 -8.57
N CYS A 53 -15.05 -4.77 -8.80
CA CYS A 53 -15.00 -5.39 -10.13
C CYS A 53 -15.69 -6.75 -10.11
N ASP A 54 -15.99 -7.27 -11.29
CA ASP A 54 -16.47 -8.63 -11.50
C ASP A 54 -15.41 -9.67 -11.10
N ASP A 55 -15.88 -10.87 -10.76
CA ASP A 55 -15.01 -11.97 -10.33
C ASP A 55 -14.00 -12.37 -11.41
N ASP A 56 -14.41 -12.43 -12.68
CA ASP A 56 -13.53 -12.77 -13.81
C ASP A 56 -12.42 -11.74 -14.02
N VAL A 57 -12.74 -10.46 -13.87
CA VAL A 57 -11.77 -9.35 -13.96
C VAL A 57 -10.75 -9.47 -12.84
N TRP A 58 -11.21 -9.76 -11.62
CA TRP A 58 -10.33 -9.95 -10.47
C TRP A 58 -9.44 -11.18 -10.61
N ASP A 59 -9.99 -12.33 -10.99
CA ASP A 59 -9.24 -13.58 -11.17
C ASP A 59 -8.14 -13.43 -12.22
N ASN A 60 -8.45 -12.77 -13.34
CA ASN A 60 -7.45 -12.49 -14.37
C ASN A 60 -6.36 -11.52 -13.89
N TRP A 61 -6.73 -10.52 -13.08
CA TRP A 61 -5.79 -9.54 -12.55
C TRP A 61 -4.80 -10.16 -11.57
N VAL A 62 -5.26 -10.95 -10.61
CA VAL A 62 -4.38 -11.55 -9.59
C VAL A 62 -3.38 -12.55 -10.17
N LYS A 63 -3.63 -13.13 -11.35
CA LYS A 63 -2.67 -13.98 -12.07
C LYS A 63 -1.40 -13.22 -12.47
N SER A 64 -1.53 -11.95 -12.83
CA SER A 64 -0.40 -11.07 -13.18
C SER A 64 0.10 -10.24 -12.00
N HIS A 65 -0.76 -10.00 -11.01
CA HIS A 65 -0.47 -9.18 -9.83
C HIS A 65 -0.80 -9.95 -8.53
N PRO A 66 -0.05 -11.01 -8.20
CA PRO A 66 -0.35 -11.85 -7.02
C PRO A 66 -0.31 -11.07 -5.71
N THR A 67 0.43 -9.97 -5.66
CA THR A 67 0.53 -9.07 -4.49
C THR A 67 -0.67 -8.14 -4.32
N ALA A 68 -1.54 -8.03 -5.33
CA ALA A 68 -2.80 -7.30 -5.22
C ALA A 68 -3.90 -8.13 -4.51
N THR A 69 -3.61 -9.40 -4.20
CA THR A 69 -4.54 -10.29 -3.49
C THR A 69 -4.97 -9.64 -2.18
N GLY A 70 -6.28 -9.52 -1.98
CA GLY A 70 -6.88 -8.91 -0.79
C GLY A 70 -7.14 -7.40 -0.87
N LEU A 71 -6.84 -6.72 -1.99
CA LEU A 71 -7.21 -5.31 -2.17
C LEU A 71 -8.68 -5.12 -2.63
N ARG A 72 -9.29 -6.11 -3.29
CA ARG A 72 -10.70 -6.04 -3.70
C ARG A 72 -11.62 -5.98 -2.49
N ASN A 73 -12.57 -5.06 -2.53
CA ASN A 73 -13.54 -4.80 -1.45
C ASN A 73 -12.92 -4.43 -0.08
N LYS A 74 -11.60 -4.27 0.04
CA LYS A 74 -10.97 -3.75 1.26
C LYS A 74 -11.05 -2.23 1.23
N SER A 75 -11.55 -1.66 2.32
CA SER A 75 -11.62 -0.21 2.48
C SER A 75 -10.22 0.39 2.60
N PHE A 76 -10.02 1.51 1.91
CA PHE A 76 -8.79 2.30 1.93
C PHE A 76 -9.15 3.79 2.14
N PRO A 77 -9.55 4.17 3.37
CA PRO A 77 -10.17 5.47 3.64
C PRO A 77 -9.28 6.67 3.34
N TYR A 78 -7.96 6.51 3.46
CA TYR A 78 -6.97 7.57 3.23
C TYR A 78 -6.53 7.69 1.77
N TYR A 79 -7.30 7.14 0.83
CA TYR A 79 -6.93 7.13 -0.58
C TYR A 79 -6.68 8.55 -1.11
N ASP A 80 -7.59 9.48 -0.83
CA ASP A 80 -7.56 10.83 -1.41
C ASP A 80 -6.38 11.65 -0.88
N GLU A 81 -6.04 11.50 0.40
CA GLU A 81 -4.86 12.11 1.01
C GLU A 81 -3.57 11.55 0.41
N LEU A 82 -3.52 10.24 0.18
CA LEU A 82 -2.38 9.58 -0.47
C LEU A 82 -2.29 9.95 -1.96
N ASP A 83 -3.42 10.17 -2.64
CA ASP A 83 -3.44 10.65 -4.02
C ASP A 83 -2.95 12.09 -4.13
N TYR A 84 -3.34 12.95 -3.19
CA TYR A 84 -2.81 14.31 -3.09
C TYR A 84 -1.28 14.32 -2.88
N MET A 85 -0.77 13.41 -2.02
CA MET A 85 0.66 13.32 -1.71
C MET A 85 1.49 12.66 -2.84
N TYR A 86 1.04 11.52 -3.36
CA TYR A 86 1.81 10.64 -4.26
C TYR A 86 1.30 10.60 -5.71
N GLY A 87 0.14 11.18 -6.00
CA GLY A 87 -0.45 11.15 -7.35
C GLY A 87 0.41 11.83 -8.40
N LYS A 88 1.21 12.83 -8.02
CA LYS A 88 2.19 13.47 -8.91
C LYS A 88 3.39 12.56 -9.22
N ASP A 89 3.86 11.78 -8.24
CA ASP A 89 4.96 10.82 -8.44
C ASP A 89 4.56 9.69 -9.40
N ARG A 90 3.28 9.29 -9.38
CA ARG A 90 2.73 8.29 -10.30
C ARG A 90 2.95 8.66 -11.78
N ALA A 91 2.75 9.93 -12.14
CA ALA A 91 2.92 10.40 -13.52
C ALA A 91 4.38 10.34 -13.99
N THR A 92 5.32 10.26 -13.06
CA THR A 92 6.76 10.23 -13.32
C THR A 92 7.29 8.80 -13.53
N GLY A 93 6.42 7.78 -13.43
CA GLY A 93 6.73 6.38 -13.79
C GLY A 93 7.70 5.64 -12.84
N ARG A 94 8.21 6.29 -11.79
CA ARG A 94 8.96 5.64 -10.70
C ARG A 94 8.00 5.12 -9.64
N GLY A 95 7.38 3.97 -9.88
CA GLY A 95 6.38 3.43 -8.94
C GLY A 95 6.24 1.91 -8.90
N ALA A 96 7.11 1.16 -9.59
CA ALA A 96 7.09 -0.29 -9.59
C ALA A 96 8.42 -0.84 -9.07
N GLU A 97 8.71 -0.62 -7.78
CA GLU A 97 9.62 -1.52 -7.07
C GLU A 97 8.78 -2.59 -6.38
N ASN A 98 9.24 -3.83 -6.53
CA ASN A 98 8.47 -5.05 -6.36
C ASN A 98 7.68 -5.09 -5.03
N PRO A 99 6.37 -5.36 -5.07
CA PRO A 99 5.51 -5.51 -3.88
C PRO A 99 5.78 -6.78 -3.05
N ALA A 100 6.87 -7.52 -3.32
CA ALA A 100 7.16 -8.82 -2.73
C ALA A 100 7.51 -8.79 -1.23
N ASP A 101 7.93 -7.65 -0.68
CA ASP A 101 8.43 -7.56 0.70
C ASP A 101 7.52 -6.81 1.70
N ALA A 102 6.38 -6.26 1.25
CA ALA A 102 5.61 -5.30 2.07
C ALA A 102 4.31 -5.84 2.71
N ILE A 103 3.90 -7.08 2.41
CA ILE A 103 2.56 -7.60 2.73
C ILE A 103 2.60 -8.79 3.70
N GLU A 104 3.36 -8.69 4.79
CA GLU A 104 3.14 -9.59 5.93
C GLU A 104 2.68 -8.88 7.21
N ASN A 105 2.68 -7.53 7.26
CA ASN A 105 2.55 -6.80 8.55
C ASN A 105 1.32 -5.87 8.71
N ILE A 106 0.32 -5.88 7.81
CA ILE A 106 -0.87 -4.98 7.93
C ILE A 106 -2.19 -5.77 7.89
N THR A 107 -2.22 -6.98 8.45
CA THR A 107 -3.47 -7.73 8.65
C THR A 107 -3.74 -8.03 10.13
N LEU A 108 -3.04 -7.36 11.07
CA LEU A 108 -3.14 -7.62 12.51
C LEU A 108 -3.42 -6.38 13.37
N ASN A 109 -4.20 -5.39 12.92
CA ASN A 109 -4.60 -4.31 13.84
C ASN A 109 -6.02 -3.76 13.69
N GLU A 110 -6.93 -4.55 13.12
CA GLU A 110 -8.39 -4.32 13.17
C GLU A 110 -9.12 -5.45 13.91
N GLN A 111 -8.43 -6.17 14.80
CA GLN A 111 -9.03 -7.05 15.80
C GLN A 111 -8.20 -6.82 17.07
N GLU A 112 -8.64 -5.91 17.92
CA GLU A 112 -8.75 -6.08 19.37
C GLU A 112 -9.58 -4.90 19.87
N HIS A 113 -10.74 -5.25 20.41
CA HIS A 113 -11.65 -4.41 21.18
C HIS A 113 -11.15 -4.32 22.62
#